data_AF-A0A0R1S162-F1
#
_entry.id   AF-A0A0R1S162-F1
#
_cell.length_a   1.000
_cell.length_b   1.000
_cell.length_c   1.000
_cell.angle_alpha   90.00
_cell.angle_beta   90.00
_cell.angle_gamma   90.00
#
_symmetry.space_group_name_H-M   'P 1'
#
loop_
_entity.id
_entity.type
_entity.pdbx_description
1 polymer ?
#
loop_
_entity_poly.entity_id
_entity_poly.type
_entity_poly.pdbx_seq_one_letter_code
_entity_poly.pdbx_strand_id
1 'polypeptide(L)'
;MKYYAVKKGRKTGVFTSWNETEKLVKGYPGAKYKSFKNREEAEDFIGKASATQLDLGPINSKSKPKTASRKHESAENFDFSDVITEEGTIIVYTDGGSRNHGNHLGGHVKASDKAAWAYLILTETQQVSNSGGEFGATNNRMEIMGLLQALNYLITNDLEKEKVTVITDSKYVLDAITKGWLAGWKRKGWKRGSSSQPTEKQTLKNRELWQQIDANLGKFRQLNFKWTKGHASNEGNNFVDELLNETMDRMGKADYQASLTPKIEKRTMMQQAKSAKAQDPSDSKPSSKRIGQTQGSPVHEKMSDKTKKSVQDVKAALRQMGLFDDK
;
A
#
# COMPACT_ATOMS: atom_id res chain seq x y z
N MET A 1 32.95 16.58 -18.85
CA MET A 1 31.52 16.20 -18.79
C MET A 1 31.08 16.21 -17.32
N LYS A 2 29.86 16.65 -16.98
CA LYS A 2 29.36 16.60 -15.59
C LYS A 2 28.39 15.44 -15.45
N TYR A 3 28.47 14.72 -14.33
CA TYR A 3 27.55 13.65 -13.98
C TYR A 3 26.65 14.11 -12.84
N TYR A 4 25.37 13.76 -12.90
CA TYR A 4 24.37 14.16 -11.92
C TYR A 4 23.79 12.90 -11.31
N ALA A 5 24.08 12.69 -10.03
CA ALA A 5 23.60 11.55 -9.28
C ALA A 5 22.31 11.92 -8.57
N VAL A 6 21.24 11.16 -8.77
CA VAL A 6 19.98 11.30 -8.03
C VAL A 6 19.84 10.10 -7.10
N LYS A 7 20.06 10.33 -5.80
CA LYS A 7 19.87 9.34 -4.73
C LYS A 7 18.42 9.27 -4.25
N LYS A 8 17.69 10.39 -4.36
CA LYS A 8 16.26 10.49 -4.06
C LYS A 8 15.61 11.52 -4.98
N GLY A 9 14.68 11.06 -5.83
CA GLY A 9 13.98 11.85 -6.84
C GLY A 9 12.92 10.99 -7.54
N ARG A 10 12.29 11.52 -8.60
CA ARG A 10 11.32 10.79 -9.43
C ARG A 10 11.93 9.56 -10.12
N LYS A 11 13.22 9.64 -10.47
CA LYS A 11 14.04 8.53 -10.97
C LYS A 11 15.44 8.66 -10.35
N THR A 12 15.97 7.56 -9.84
CA THR A 12 17.32 7.48 -9.26
C THR A 12 18.31 6.97 -10.29
N GLY A 13 19.59 7.32 -10.13
CA GLY A 13 20.66 6.94 -11.05
C GLY A 13 21.61 8.08 -11.36
N VAL A 14 22.54 7.83 -12.28
CA VAL A 14 23.52 8.82 -12.77
C VAL A 14 23.13 9.28 -14.16
N PHE A 15 23.01 10.59 -14.34
CA PHE A 15 22.62 11.23 -15.60
C PHE A 15 23.74 12.16 -16.08
N THR A 16 23.83 12.39 -17.39
CA THR A 16 24.84 13.29 -18.00
C THR A 16 24.28 14.67 -18.33
N SER A 17 22.98 14.89 -18.13
CA SER A 17 22.27 16.13 -18.45
C SER A 17 21.56 16.72 -17.23
N TRP A 18 21.81 18.01 -16.95
CA TRP A 18 21.11 18.74 -15.89
C TRP A 18 19.63 18.92 -16.21
N ASN A 19 19.26 19.18 -17.46
CA ASN A 19 17.86 19.40 -17.85
C ASN A 19 17.00 18.15 -17.60
N GLU A 20 17.57 16.96 -17.81
CA GLU A 20 16.91 15.70 -17.45
C GLU A 20 16.85 15.53 -15.93
N THR A 21 17.97 15.72 -15.24
CA THR A 21 18.08 15.60 -13.77
C THR A 21 17.11 16.54 -13.05
N GLU A 22 17.00 17.79 -13.51
CA GLU A 22 16.13 18.82 -12.93
C GLU A 22 14.67 18.37 -12.96
N LYS A 23 14.20 17.79 -14.07
CA LYS A 23 12.84 17.22 -14.17
C LYS A 23 12.62 16.09 -13.16
N LEU A 24 13.68 15.37 -12.78
CA LEU A 24 13.60 14.27 -11.82
C LEU A 24 13.58 14.75 -10.35
N VAL A 25 14.13 15.93 -10.05
CA VAL A 25 14.30 16.39 -8.66
C VAL A 25 13.48 17.63 -8.30
N LYS A 26 13.15 18.48 -9.28
CA LYS A 26 12.45 19.76 -9.06
C LYS A 26 11.04 19.54 -8.52
N GLY A 27 10.79 20.07 -7.33
CA GLY A 27 9.52 19.90 -6.62
C GLY A 27 9.32 18.50 -6.01
N TYR A 28 10.34 17.64 -5.96
CA TYR A 28 10.26 16.35 -5.28
C TYR A 28 10.61 16.51 -3.78
N PRO A 29 9.69 16.23 -2.83
CA PRO A 29 9.94 16.43 -1.41
C PRO A 29 11.12 15.60 -0.89
N GLY A 30 12.13 16.30 -0.36
CA GLY A 30 13.35 15.69 0.17
C GLY A 30 14.24 15.07 -0.92
N ALA A 31 14.26 15.64 -2.12
CA ALA A 31 15.17 15.23 -3.18
C ALA A 31 16.64 15.28 -2.70
N LYS A 32 17.40 14.24 -3.02
CA LYS A 32 18.84 14.15 -2.76
C LYS A 32 19.55 13.89 -4.07
N TYR A 33 20.25 14.91 -4.56
CA TYR A 33 21.02 14.82 -5.79
C TYR A 33 22.30 15.65 -5.68
N LYS A 34 23.33 15.30 -6.45
CA LYS A 34 24.62 16.02 -6.47
C LYS A 34 25.29 15.86 -7.83
N SER A 35 26.03 16.90 -8.25
CA SER A 35 26.83 16.84 -9.48
C SER A 35 28.29 16.48 -9.16
N PHE A 36 28.89 15.66 -10.01
CA PHE A 36 30.26 15.16 -9.90
C PHE A 36 31.03 15.39 -11.21
N LYS A 37 32.36 15.44 -11.11
CA LYS A 37 33.25 15.51 -12.27
C LYS A 37 33.53 14.12 -12.85
N ASN A 38 33.47 13.07 -12.01
CA ASN A 38 33.65 11.67 -12.37
C ASN A 38 32.32 10.90 -12.23
N ARG A 39 32.09 9.93 -13.11
CA ARG A 39 30.95 9.01 -13.06
C ARG A 39 31.02 8.07 -11.85
N GLU A 40 32.22 7.58 -11.53
CA GLU A 40 32.43 6.64 -10.43
C GLU A 40 32.02 7.26 -9.08
N GLU A 41 32.41 8.52 -8.83
CA GLU A 41 31.97 9.28 -7.65
C GLU A 41 30.44 9.50 -7.61
N ALA A 42 29.80 9.62 -8.77
CA ALA A 42 28.34 9.75 -8.88
C ALA A 42 27.63 8.43 -8.57
N GLU A 43 28.22 7.29 -8.96
CA GLU A 43 27.73 5.94 -8.67
C GLU A 43 27.90 5.59 -7.19
N ASP A 44 29.02 5.96 -6.57
CA ASP A 44 29.22 5.78 -5.12
C ASP A 44 28.23 6.61 -4.28
N PHE A 45 27.87 7.80 -4.75
CA PHE A 45 26.89 8.65 -4.07
C PHE A 45 25.50 7.98 -3.97
N ILE A 46 25.07 7.27 -5.01
CA ILE A 46 23.78 6.55 -5.02
C ILE A 46 23.85 5.21 -4.29
N GLY A 47 25.04 4.59 -4.19
CA GLY A 47 25.27 3.27 -3.61
C GLY A 47 25.07 2.16 -4.64
N LYS A 48 25.87 1.09 -4.60
CA LYS A 48 25.95 0.00 -5.60
C LYS A 48 24.70 -0.93 -5.66
N ALA A 49 23.51 -0.37 -5.75
CA ALA A 49 22.29 -1.06 -6.16
C ALA A 49 21.50 -0.15 -7.11
N SER A 50 21.27 -0.64 -8.33
CA SER A 50 20.64 0.05 -9.48
C SER A 50 21.55 0.95 -10.32
N ALA A 51 22.43 0.31 -11.08
CA ALA A 51 22.92 0.84 -12.36
C ALA A 51 22.47 -0.09 -13.49
N THR A 52 21.30 0.17 -14.08
CA THR A 52 20.95 -0.37 -15.40
C THR A 52 20.83 0.82 -16.34
N GLN A 53 21.90 1.04 -17.09
CA GLN A 53 22.06 2.08 -18.08
C GLN A 53 21.40 1.61 -19.39
N LEU A 54 20.31 2.26 -19.82
CA LEU A 54 19.84 2.16 -21.21
C LEU A 54 20.26 3.46 -21.92
N ASP A 55 21.24 3.30 -22.80
CA ASP A 55 21.80 4.33 -23.67
C ASP A 55 20.84 4.58 -24.85
N LEU A 56 20.41 5.83 -25.04
CA LEU A 56 19.62 6.25 -26.20
C LEU A 56 20.23 7.56 -26.74
N GLY A 57 21.01 7.42 -27.81
CA GLY A 57 21.40 8.53 -28.69
C GLY A 57 20.20 9.10 -29.48
N PRO A 58 20.38 10.25 -30.16
CA PRO A 58 19.26 11.04 -30.67
C PRO A 58 18.82 10.56 -32.05
N ILE A 59 17.53 10.29 -32.25
CA ILE A 59 16.95 10.16 -33.60
C ILE A 59 15.72 11.05 -33.75
N ASN A 60 15.79 11.79 -34.84
CA ASN A 60 14.91 12.83 -35.32
C ASN A 60 13.57 12.27 -35.84
N SER A 61 12.63 13.20 -35.98
CA SER A 61 11.19 13.05 -36.25
C SER A 61 10.72 12.18 -37.44
N LYS A 62 9.45 11.73 -37.31
CA LYS A 62 8.48 11.27 -38.32
C LYS A 62 8.56 9.80 -38.79
N SER A 63 7.72 8.94 -38.21
CA SER A 63 6.93 7.92 -38.95
C SER A 63 5.88 7.24 -38.05
N LYS A 64 4.78 6.82 -38.70
CA LYS A 64 3.48 6.34 -38.19
C LYS A 64 3.53 5.24 -37.10
N PRO A 65 2.46 5.10 -36.28
CA PRO A 65 2.41 4.09 -35.23
C PRO A 65 2.28 2.69 -35.85
N LYS A 66 3.29 1.85 -35.65
CA LYS A 66 3.17 0.41 -35.76
C LYS A 66 2.71 -0.14 -34.41
N THR A 67 1.52 -0.69 -34.42
CA THR A 67 0.96 -1.63 -33.46
C THR A 67 2.00 -2.70 -33.10
N ALA A 68 2.52 -2.62 -31.88
CA ALA A 68 3.19 -3.73 -31.22
C ALA A 68 2.40 -4.04 -29.96
N SER A 69 1.52 -5.02 -30.09
CA SER A 69 0.84 -5.72 -29.01
C SER A 69 1.86 -6.16 -27.95
N ARG A 70 1.93 -5.45 -26.83
CA ARG A 70 2.41 -6.07 -25.59
C ARG A 70 1.36 -7.11 -25.23
N LYS A 71 1.75 -8.38 -25.33
CA LYS A 71 0.96 -9.51 -24.87
C LYS A 71 0.49 -9.22 -23.44
N HIS A 72 -0.79 -9.45 -23.22
CA HIS A 72 -1.37 -9.73 -21.92
C HIS A 72 -0.53 -10.81 -21.23
N GLU A 73 0.26 -10.43 -20.23
CA GLU A 73 0.40 -11.28 -19.05
C GLU A 73 -0.80 -10.89 -18.18
N SER A 74 -1.87 -11.67 -18.32
CA SER A 74 -3.05 -11.55 -17.48
C SER A 74 -2.62 -11.69 -16.02
N ALA A 75 -3.30 -10.96 -15.13
CA ALA A 75 -3.16 -11.00 -13.68
C ALA A 75 -3.49 -12.38 -13.04
N GLU A 76 -3.41 -13.47 -13.81
CA GLU A 76 -3.80 -14.83 -13.43
C GLU A 76 -2.66 -15.63 -12.78
N ASN A 77 -1.41 -15.15 -12.79
CA ASN A 77 -0.24 -15.93 -12.34
C ASN A 77 0.62 -15.29 -11.24
N PHE A 78 0.11 -14.31 -10.48
CA PHE A 78 0.86 -13.81 -9.32
C PHE A 78 0.70 -14.76 -8.12
N ASP A 79 1.82 -15.27 -7.62
CA ASP A 79 1.86 -16.14 -6.45
C ASP A 79 1.72 -15.31 -5.17
N PHE A 80 0.48 -15.09 -4.74
CA PHE A 80 0.15 -14.36 -3.52
C PHE A 80 0.44 -15.16 -2.23
N SER A 81 0.96 -16.38 -2.32
CA SER A 81 1.32 -17.15 -1.11
C SER A 81 2.39 -16.46 -0.27
N ASP A 82 3.25 -15.64 -0.90
CA ASP A 82 4.23 -14.79 -0.21
C ASP A 82 3.60 -13.59 0.54
N VAL A 83 2.33 -13.26 0.26
CA VAL A 83 1.62 -12.12 0.88
C VAL A 83 0.85 -12.55 2.13
N ILE A 84 0.33 -13.78 2.17
CA ILE A 84 -0.37 -14.34 3.33
C ILE A 84 0.66 -15.10 4.17
N THR A 85 1.21 -14.42 5.17
CA THR A 85 2.29 -14.96 6.02
C THR A 85 1.79 -15.79 7.20
N GLU A 86 0.49 -15.77 7.48
CA GLU A 86 -0.13 -16.41 8.64
C GLU A 86 -1.46 -17.05 8.24
N GLU A 87 -1.69 -18.30 8.65
CA GLU A 87 -2.95 -19.02 8.45
C GLU A 87 -4.13 -18.22 9.05
N GLY A 88 -5.25 -18.15 8.34
CA GLY A 88 -6.43 -17.35 8.71
C GLY A 88 -6.30 -15.85 8.49
N THR A 89 -5.26 -15.37 7.78
CA THR A 89 -5.13 -13.95 7.43
C THR A 89 -5.74 -13.61 6.08
N ILE A 90 -6.70 -12.69 6.09
CA ILE A 90 -7.31 -12.10 4.89
C ILE A 90 -6.60 -10.79 4.56
N ILE A 91 -6.13 -10.67 3.32
CA ILE A 91 -5.54 -9.44 2.80
C ILE A 91 -6.53 -8.75 1.88
N VAL A 92 -6.73 -7.45 2.08
CA VAL A 92 -7.68 -6.66 1.31
C VAL A 92 -6.95 -5.48 0.69
N TYR A 93 -7.03 -5.33 -0.62
CA TYR A 93 -6.59 -4.13 -1.33
C TYR A 93 -7.80 -3.33 -1.76
N THR A 94 -7.73 -2.00 -1.62
CA THR A 94 -8.81 -1.10 -2.01
C THR A 94 -8.25 0.15 -2.64
N ASP A 95 -8.88 0.58 -3.74
CA ASP A 95 -8.52 1.82 -4.44
C ASP A 95 -9.77 2.51 -5.00
N GLY A 96 -9.65 3.81 -5.26
CA GLY A 96 -10.67 4.65 -5.84
C GLY A 96 -10.08 5.79 -6.65
N GLY A 97 -10.54 5.90 -7.89
CA GLY A 97 -10.05 6.84 -8.89
C GLY A 97 -11.16 7.72 -9.47
N SER A 98 -10.81 8.92 -9.92
CA SER A 98 -11.67 9.74 -10.78
C SER A 98 -10.92 10.29 -11.98
N ARG A 99 -11.48 10.16 -13.19
CA ARG A 99 -11.02 10.82 -14.42
C ARG A 99 -11.67 12.19 -14.55
N ASN A 100 -11.43 13.03 -13.55
CA ASN A 100 -12.03 14.36 -13.49
C ASN A 100 -11.30 15.35 -14.42
N HIS A 101 -12.04 16.32 -14.95
CA HIS A 101 -11.44 17.45 -15.69
C HIS A 101 -10.91 18.56 -14.76
N GLY A 102 -11.12 18.41 -13.45
CA GLY A 102 -10.90 19.42 -12.42
C GLY A 102 -9.69 19.16 -11.52
N ASN A 103 -8.66 18.45 -11.98
CA ASN A 103 -7.48 18.09 -11.17
C ASN A 103 -6.54 19.27 -10.84
N HIS A 104 -7.05 20.50 -10.90
CA HIS A 104 -6.38 21.75 -10.53
C HIS A 104 -7.13 22.43 -9.38
N LEU A 105 -6.42 23.23 -8.58
CA LEU A 105 -7.01 23.97 -7.47
C LEU A 105 -8.15 24.88 -7.98
N GLY A 106 -9.38 24.64 -7.52
CA GLY A 106 -10.59 25.35 -7.99
C GLY A 106 -11.41 24.60 -9.05
N GLY A 107 -10.93 23.45 -9.54
CA GLY A 107 -11.70 22.58 -10.42
C GLY A 107 -12.82 21.85 -9.68
N HIS A 108 -13.99 21.76 -10.31
CA HIS A 108 -15.13 20.98 -9.81
C HIS A 108 -15.32 19.73 -10.67
N VAL A 109 -15.74 18.63 -10.04
CA VAL A 109 -16.12 17.41 -10.76
C VAL A 109 -17.35 17.71 -11.60
N LYS A 110 -17.31 17.40 -12.90
CA LYS A 110 -18.46 17.55 -13.78
C LYS A 110 -19.38 16.35 -13.65
N ALA A 111 -20.68 16.54 -13.90
CA ALA A 111 -21.66 15.45 -13.89
C ALA A 111 -21.33 14.30 -14.88
N SER A 112 -20.53 14.56 -15.92
CA SER A 112 -20.08 13.55 -16.89
C SER A 112 -18.75 12.87 -16.52
N ASP A 113 -18.05 13.35 -15.49
CA ASP A 113 -16.75 12.80 -15.11
C ASP A 113 -16.93 11.39 -14.55
N LYS A 114 -16.10 10.46 -14.99
CA LYS A 114 -16.15 9.07 -14.53
C LYS A 114 -15.31 8.90 -13.27
N ALA A 115 -15.84 8.17 -12.31
CA ALA A 115 -15.09 7.74 -11.15
C ALA A 115 -15.43 6.28 -10.84
N ALA A 116 -14.47 5.54 -10.31
CA ALA A 116 -14.65 4.14 -9.98
C ALA A 116 -13.88 3.76 -8.73
N TRP A 117 -14.37 2.73 -8.05
CA TRP A 117 -13.74 2.06 -6.93
C TRP A 117 -13.47 0.60 -7.30
N ALA A 118 -12.48 0.00 -6.65
CA ALA A 118 -12.19 -1.42 -6.76
C ALA A 118 -11.70 -1.99 -5.43
N TYR A 119 -11.93 -3.28 -5.23
CA TYR A 119 -11.28 -4.05 -4.17
C TYR A 119 -10.79 -5.40 -4.69
N LEU A 120 -9.81 -5.94 -3.98
CA LEU A 120 -9.30 -7.29 -4.11
C LEU A 120 -9.17 -7.89 -2.70
N ILE A 121 -9.82 -9.01 -2.46
CA ILE A 121 -9.80 -9.78 -1.21
C ILE A 121 -9.10 -11.11 -1.49
N LEU A 122 -8.05 -11.35 -0.72
CA LEU A 122 -7.24 -12.55 -0.81
C LEU A 122 -7.41 -13.35 0.47
N THR A 123 -7.83 -14.59 0.28
CA THR A 123 -7.83 -15.64 1.30
C THR A 123 -6.83 -16.71 0.88
N GLU A 124 -6.63 -17.71 1.72
CA GLU A 124 -5.79 -18.86 1.40
C GLU A 124 -6.27 -19.62 0.16
N THR A 125 -7.58 -19.70 -0.05
CA THR A 125 -8.19 -20.57 -1.07
C THR A 125 -8.88 -19.80 -2.20
N GLN A 126 -9.06 -18.49 -2.06
CA GLN A 126 -9.84 -17.69 -3.00
C GLN A 126 -9.25 -16.31 -3.20
N GLN A 127 -9.43 -15.84 -4.43
CA GLN A 127 -9.28 -14.46 -4.82
C GLN A 127 -10.65 -13.91 -5.21
N VAL A 128 -11.04 -12.80 -4.59
CA VAL A 128 -12.31 -12.14 -4.88
C VAL A 128 -12.05 -10.69 -5.23
N SER A 129 -12.55 -10.23 -6.36
CA SER A 129 -12.46 -8.82 -6.73
C SER A 129 -13.82 -8.28 -7.15
N ASN A 130 -14.03 -6.99 -6.94
CA ASN A 130 -15.16 -6.29 -7.52
C ASN A 130 -14.82 -4.82 -7.74
N SER A 131 -15.57 -4.19 -8.62
CA SER A 131 -15.47 -2.78 -8.90
C SER A 131 -16.82 -2.19 -9.29
N GLY A 132 -16.94 -0.89 -9.14
CA GLY A 132 -18.13 -0.14 -9.51
C GLY A 132 -17.77 1.32 -9.74
N GLY A 133 -18.70 2.09 -10.29
CA GLY A 133 -18.43 3.46 -10.68
C GLY A 133 -19.63 4.36 -10.63
N GLU A 134 -19.35 5.65 -10.48
CA GLU A 134 -20.33 6.71 -10.39
C GLU A 134 -19.89 7.89 -11.27
N PHE A 135 -20.83 8.48 -11.99
CA PHE A 135 -20.59 9.73 -12.69
C PHE A 135 -20.67 10.91 -11.72
N GLY A 136 -19.82 11.93 -11.91
CA GLY A 136 -19.81 13.12 -11.07
C GLY A 136 -19.23 12.93 -9.67
N ALA A 137 -18.64 11.77 -9.37
CA ALA A 137 -18.06 11.48 -8.07
C ALA A 137 -16.59 11.92 -7.95
N THR A 138 -16.21 12.36 -6.75
CA THR A 138 -14.83 12.74 -6.40
C THR A 138 -13.96 11.51 -6.12
N ASN A 139 -12.64 11.66 -6.26
CA ASN A 139 -11.67 10.63 -5.86
C ASN A 139 -11.91 10.07 -4.46
N ASN A 140 -11.97 10.96 -3.46
CA ASN A 140 -12.21 10.59 -2.05
C ASN A 140 -13.50 9.77 -1.85
N ARG A 141 -14.54 10.04 -2.64
CA ARG A 141 -15.80 9.29 -2.54
C ARG A 141 -15.58 7.85 -2.99
N MET A 142 -14.84 7.64 -4.08
CA MET A 142 -14.53 6.30 -4.57
C MET A 142 -13.55 5.55 -3.68
N GLU A 143 -12.55 6.23 -3.10
CA GLU A 143 -11.65 5.60 -2.12
C GLU A 143 -12.44 5.08 -0.89
N ILE A 144 -13.37 5.89 -0.37
CA ILE A 144 -14.27 5.46 0.73
C ILE A 144 -15.16 4.30 0.28
N MET A 145 -15.72 4.38 -0.93
CA MET A 145 -16.60 3.34 -1.46
C MET A 145 -15.88 2.00 -1.61
N GLY A 146 -14.64 1.99 -2.13
CA GLY A 146 -13.83 0.77 -2.27
C GLY A 146 -13.65 0.06 -0.93
N LEU A 147 -13.32 0.80 0.13
CA LEU A 147 -13.25 0.26 1.48
C LEU A 147 -14.61 -0.25 1.97
N LEU A 148 -15.67 0.55 1.83
CA LEU A 148 -17.01 0.19 2.31
C LEU A 148 -17.50 -1.12 1.65
N GLN A 149 -17.31 -1.27 0.34
CA GLN A 149 -17.74 -2.44 -0.41
C GLN A 149 -16.93 -3.67 -0.02
N ALA A 150 -15.62 -3.54 0.20
CA ALA A 150 -14.80 -4.62 0.72
C ALA A 150 -15.26 -5.07 2.12
N LEU A 151 -15.53 -4.14 3.04
CA LEU A 151 -16.04 -4.48 4.37
C LEU A 151 -17.41 -5.16 4.32
N ASN A 152 -18.32 -4.67 3.46
CA ASN A 152 -19.64 -5.28 3.27
C ASN A 152 -19.53 -6.71 2.73
N TYR A 153 -18.61 -6.94 1.78
CA TYR A 153 -18.35 -8.28 1.27
C TYR A 153 -17.91 -9.22 2.38
N LEU A 154 -16.92 -8.81 3.19
CA LEU A 154 -16.41 -9.62 4.29
C LEU A 154 -17.51 -9.98 5.29
N ILE A 155 -18.34 -9.00 5.70
CA ILE A 155 -19.45 -9.22 6.63
C ILE A 155 -20.52 -10.15 6.04
N THR A 156 -20.86 -9.98 4.76
CA THR A 156 -21.92 -10.79 4.13
C THR A 156 -21.50 -12.25 3.91
N ASN A 157 -20.19 -12.53 3.96
CA ASN A 157 -19.62 -13.86 3.80
C ASN A 157 -19.04 -14.41 5.12
N ASP A 158 -19.44 -13.86 6.28
CA ASP A 158 -19.01 -14.31 7.62
C ASP A 158 -17.49 -14.27 7.87
N LEU A 159 -16.77 -13.40 7.16
CA LEU A 159 -15.30 -13.27 7.23
C LEU A 159 -14.84 -12.19 8.23
N GLU A 160 -15.75 -11.47 8.88
CA GLU A 160 -15.42 -10.42 9.87
C GLU A 160 -14.80 -10.98 11.17
N LYS A 161 -14.90 -12.30 11.37
CA LYS A 161 -14.28 -13.02 12.49
C LYS A 161 -12.81 -13.34 12.22
N GLU A 162 -12.34 -13.28 10.97
CA GLU A 162 -10.95 -13.57 10.63
C GLU A 162 -10.02 -12.37 10.87
N LYS A 163 -8.71 -12.61 10.78
CA LYS A 163 -7.72 -11.54 10.85
C LYS A 163 -7.65 -10.84 9.49
N VAL A 164 -8.13 -9.60 9.43
CA VAL A 164 -8.17 -8.82 8.20
C VAL A 164 -7.08 -7.75 8.20
N THR A 165 -6.34 -7.62 7.10
CA THR A 165 -5.43 -6.50 6.85
C THR A 165 -5.82 -5.79 5.57
N VAL A 166 -6.30 -4.55 5.71
CA VAL A 166 -6.59 -3.65 4.59
C VAL A 166 -5.34 -2.87 4.21
N ILE A 167 -5.01 -2.90 2.93
CA ILE A 167 -3.92 -2.17 2.29
C ILE A 167 -4.55 -1.16 1.33
N THR A 168 -4.28 0.11 1.56
CA THR A 168 -4.78 1.22 0.73
C THR A 168 -3.73 2.31 0.60
N ASP A 169 -3.71 3.00 -0.52
CA ASP A 169 -2.86 4.17 -0.74
C ASP A 169 -3.54 5.50 -0.33
N SER A 170 -4.85 5.47 -0.08
CA SER A 170 -5.62 6.62 0.41
C SER A 170 -5.23 6.98 1.84
N LYS A 171 -4.39 8.01 1.96
CA LYS A 171 -4.13 8.66 3.26
C LYS A 171 -5.39 9.26 3.86
N TYR A 172 -6.32 9.74 3.03
CA TYR A 172 -7.56 10.33 3.52
C TYR A 172 -8.41 9.29 4.26
N VAL A 173 -8.54 8.09 3.70
CA VAL A 173 -9.25 6.99 4.33
C VAL A 173 -8.52 6.51 5.58
N LEU A 174 -7.22 6.28 5.46
CA LEU A 174 -6.42 5.80 6.58
C LEU A 174 -6.43 6.76 7.77
N ASP A 175 -6.25 8.06 7.52
CA ASP A 175 -6.27 9.08 8.57
C ASP A 175 -7.63 9.17 9.25
N ALA A 176 -8.72 9.06 8.49
CA ALA A 176 -10.06 9.12 9.05
C ALA A 176 -10.29 8.04 10.12
N ILE A 177 -9.79 6.82 9.84
CA ILE A 177 -9.94 5.64 10.69
C ILE A 177 -8.92 5.66 11.83
N THR A 178 -7.64 5.88 11.51
CA THR A 178 -6.54 5.71 12.48
C THR A 178 -6.30 6.91 13.38
N LYS A 179 -6.66 8.13 12.95
CA LYS A 179 -6.47 9.36 13.74
C LYS A 179 -7.72 9.79 14.51
N GLY A 180 -8.72 8.90 14.65
CA GLY A 180 -9.91 9.14 15.44
C GLY A 180 -10.87 10.20 14.87
N TRP A 181 -10.81 10.48 13.56
CA TRP A 181 -11.72 11.45 12.96
C TRP A 181 -13.16 10.96 13.00
N LEU A 182 -13.41 9.67 12.74
CA LEU A 182 -14.75 9.08 12.82
C LEU A 182 -15.39 9.28 14.20
N ALA A 183 -14.65 8.94 15.26
CA ALA A 183 -15.11 9.15 16.63
C ALA A 183 -15.39 10.64 16.91
N GLY A 184 -14.52 11.53 16.42
CA GLY A 184 -14.70 12.98 16.52
C GLY A 184 -15.94 13.50 15.79
N TRP A 185 -16.19 13.02 14.57
CA TRP A 185 -17.37 13.38 13.77
C TRP A 185 -18.64 12.82 14.42
N LYS A 186 -18.64 11.55 14.84
CA LYS A 186 -19.78 10.90 15.51
C LYS A 186 -20.21 11.67 16.76
N ARG A 187 -19.26 12.05 17.63
CA ARG A 187 -19.53 12.87 18.82
C ARG A 187 -20.13 14.25 18.50
N LYS A 188 -19.86 14.79 17.32
CA LYS A 188 -20.38 16.08 16.84
C LYS A 188 -21.64 15.92 15.96
N GLY A 189 -22.30 14.77 15.98
CA GLY A 189 -23.48 14.50 15.16
C GLY A 189 -23.16 14.49 13.65
N TRP A 190 -21.97 14.01 13.30
CA TRP A 190 -21.46 13.91 11.93
C TRP A 190 -21.30 15.25 11.20
N LYS A 191 -20.80 16.26 11.92
CA LYS A 191 -20.54 17.62 11.42
C LYS A 191 -19.04 17.97 11.49
N ARG A 192 -18.58 18.86 10.61
CA ARG A 192 -17.23 19.42 10.66
C ARG A 192 -17.26 20.74 11.41
N GLY A 193 -16.89 20.72 12.70
CA GLY A 193 -16.91 21.90 13.58
C GLY A 193 -17.99 21.83 14.66
N SER A 194 -18.16 22.89 15.45
CA SER A 194 -19.05 22.92 16.63
C SER A 194 -20.32 23.76 16.43
N SER A 195 -20.57 24.27 15.22
CA SER A 195 -21.71 25.17 14.94
C SER A 195 -23.04 24.40 14.84
N SER A 196 -24.08 24.95 15.45
CA SER A 196 -25.46 24.44 15.39
C SER A 196 -26.04 24.48 13.98
N GLN A 197 -25.68 25.51 13.19
CA GLN A 197 -25.96 25.62 11.75
C GLN A 197 -24.66 25.49 10.95
N PRO A 198 -24.44 24.36 10.25
CA PRO A 198 -23.26 24.19 9.42
C PRO A 198 -23.40 25.01 8.13
N THR A 199 -22.39 25.81 7.81
CA THR A 199 -22.21 26.28 6.43
C THR A 199 -21.88 25.10 5.50
N GLU A 200 -21.97 25.26 4.18
CA GLU A 200 -21.56 24.24 3.21
C GLU A 200 -20.11 23.75 3.47
N LYS A 201 -19.22 24.65 3.90
CA LYS A 201 -17.83 24.34 4.30
C LYS A 201 -17.72 23.50 5.58
N GLN A 202 -18.73 23.56 6.45
CA GLN A 202 -18.80 22.82 7.73
C GLN A 202 -19.59 21.51 7.61
N THR A 203 -20.19 21.25 6.44
CA THR A 203 -20.83 19.97 6.15
C THR A 203 -19.76 18.90 5.93
N LEU A 204 -19.87 17.79 6.66
CA LEU A 204 -18.99 16.65 6.44
C LEU A 204 -19.34 16.00 5.10
N LYS A 205 -18.43 16.11 4.13
CA LYS A 205 -18.57 15.42 2.84
C LYS A 205 -18.52 13.91 3.02
N ASN A 206 -19.29 13.19 2.20
CA ASN A 206 -19.41 11.72 2.23
C ASN A 206 -19.86 11.16 3.59
N ARG A 207 -20.65 11.93 4.34
CA ARG A 207 -21.13 11.57 5.69
C ARG A 207 -21.78 10.18 5.72
N GLU A 208 -22.65 9.90 4.76
CA GLU A 208 -23.44 8.68 4.68
C GLU A 208 -22.54 7.45 4.49
N LEU A 209 -21.44 7.59 3.75
CA LEU A 209 -20.45 6.52 3.58
C LEU A 209 -19.64 6.32 4.86
N TRP A 210 -19.26 7.42 5.53
CA TRP A 210 -18.53 7.35 6.79
C TRP A 210 -19.33 6.73 7.93
N GLN A 211 -20.63 7.01 7.98
CA GLN A 211 -21.55 6.37 8.92
C GLN A 211 -21.62 4.86 8.73
N GLN A 212 -21.67 4.41 7.48
CA GLN A 212 -21.67 2.98 7.15
C GLN A 212 -20.33 2.31 7.50
N ILE A 213 -19.21 2.97 7.20
CA ILE A 213 -17.88 2.48 7.62
C ILE A 213 -17.81 2.35 9.13
N ASP A 214 -18.18 3.39 9.90
CA ASP A 214 -18.17 3.35 11.37
C ASP A 214 -19.02 2.21 11.93
N ALA A 215 -20.19 1.96 11.35
CA ALA A 215 -21.05 0.84 11.71
C ALA A 215 -20.42 -0.54 11.40
N ASN A 216 -19.65 -0.64 10.33
CA ASN A 216 -19.00 -1.88 9.94
C ASN A 216 -17.70 -2.16 10.71
N LEU A 217 -16.89 -1.14 10.99
CA LEU A 217 -15.62 -1.30 11.71
C LEU A 217 -15.79 -2.01 13.05
N GLY A 218 -16.88 -1.74 13.77
CA GLY A 218 -17.18 -2.36 15.07
C GLY A 218 -17.56 -3.84 15.01
N LYS A 219 -17.75 -4.42 13.81
CA LYS A 219 -18.11 -5.84 13.64
C LYS A 219 -16.90 -6.76 13.51
N PHE A 220 -15.73 -6.22 13.16
CA PHE A 220 -14.55 -7.04 12.91
C PHE A 220 -13.82 -7.41 14.19
N ARG A 221 -13.47 -8.68 14.36
CA ARG A 221 -12.68 -9.15 15.51
C ARG A 221 -11.26 -8.59 15.48
N GLN A 222 -10.63 -8.57 14.30
CA GLN A 222 -9.29 -8.05 14.12
C GLN A 222 -9.13 -7.42 12.73
N LEU A 223 -9.18 -6.09 12.68
CA LEU A 223 -9.05 -5.32 11.44
C LEU A 223 -7.85 -4.37 11.53
N ASN A 224 -6.86 -4.61 10.68
CA ASN A 224 -5.63 -3.82 10.58
C ASN A 224 -5.63 -2.99 9.30
N PHE A 225 -4.96 -1.84 9.33
CA PHE A 225 -4.76 -0.99 8.17
C PHE A 225 -3.28 -0.75 7.92
N LYS A 226 -2.87 -0.86 6.65
CA LYS A 226 -1.52 -0.54 6.18
C LYS A 226 -1.59 0.46 5.05
N TRP A 227 -0.79 1.51 5.14
CA TRP A 227 -0.58 2.42 4.03
C TRP A 227 0.36 1.79 3.01
N THR A 228 0.01 1.87 1.73
CA THR A 228 0.95 1.64 0.64
C THR A 228 1.09 2.89 -0.21
N LYS A 229 2.18 2.99 -0.97
CA LYS A 229 2.35 4.11 -1.89
C LYS A 229 1.65 3.76 -3.20
N GLY A 230 0.77 4.64 -3.68
CA GLY A 230 0.11 4.48 -4.98
C GLY A 230 1.14 4.30 -6.12
N HIS A 231 0.81 3.41 -7.05
CA HIS A 231 1.66 3.00 -8.19
C HIS A 231 3.08 2.53 -7.80
N ALA A 232 3.25 1.93 -6.61
CA ALA A 232 4.47 1.25 -6.23
C ALA A 232 4.49 -0.22 -6.72
N SER A 233 5.59 -0.94 -6.47
CA SER A 233 5.78 -2.36 -6.78
C SER A 233 4.88 -3.31 -5.97
N ASN A 234 3.67 -2.89 -5.61
CA ASN A 234 2.68 -3.67 -4.87
C ASN A 234 1.62 -4.17 -5.84
N GLU A 235 1.71 -5.44 -6.20
CA GLU A 235 0.89 -6.03 -7.25
C GLU A 235 -0.60 -5.99 -6.92
N GLY A 236 -0.99 -6.18 -5.67
CA GLY A 236 -2.40 -6.04 -5.26
C GLY A 236 -2.92 -4.62 -5.42
N ASN A 237 -2.08 -3.59 -5.23
CA ASN A 237 -2.46 -2.21 -5.48
C ASN A 237 -2.55 -1.90 -6.98
N ASN A 238 -1.62 -2.43 -7.77
CA ASN A 238 -1.63 -2.27 -9.22
C ASN A 238 -2.85 -2.96 -9.84
N PHE A 239 -3.25 -4.12 -9.31
CA PHE A 239 -4.45 -4.84 -9.72
C PHE A 239 -5.72 -3.99 -9.51
N VAL A 240 -5.91 -3.40 -8.34
CA VAL A 240 -7.12 -2.59 -8.08
C VAL A 240 -7.14 -1.27 -8.87
N ASP A 241 -5.97 -0.67 -9.12
CA ASP A 241 -5.84 0.51 -10.01
C ASP A 241 -6.16 0.16 -11.48
N GLU A 242 -5.70 -0.98 -11.97
CA GLU A 242 -6.07 -1.48 -13.29
C GLU A 242 -7.57 -1.76 -13.37
N LEU A 243 -8.12 -2.47 -12.38
CA LEU A 243 -9.53 -2.85 -12.33
C LEU A 243 -10.48 -1.63 -12.29
N LEU A 244 -10.16 -0.59 -11.52
CA LEU A 244 -10.97 0.64 -11.50
C LEU A 244 -10.86 1.41 -12.82
N ASN A 245 -9.72 1.37 -13.51
CA ASN A 245 -9.55 2.01 -14.80
C ASN A 245 -10.37 1.31 -15.89
N GLU A 246 -10.32 -0.03 -15.95
CA GLU A 246 -11.19 -0.80 -16.83
C GLU A 246 -12.68 -0.50 -16.57
N THR A 247 -13.04 -0.36 -15.30
CA THR A 247 -14.41 -0.03 -14.90
C THR A 247 -14.84 1.30 -15.50
N MET A 248 -14.01 2.34 -15.40
CA MET A 248 -14.27 3.64 -16.04
C MET A 248 -14.30 3.55 -17.57
N ASP A 249 -13.51 2.66 -18.19
CA ASP A 249 -13.56 2.44 -19.63
C ASP A 249 -14.85 1.76 -20.09
N ARG A 250 -15.46 0.93 -19.24
CA ARG A 250 -16.76 0.28 -19.50
C ARG A 250 -17.96 1.16 -19.13
N MET A 251 -17.83 2.13 -18.22
CA MET A 251 -18.93 3.02 -17.86
C MET A 251 -19.53 3.72 -19.09
N GLY A 252 -20.85 3.60 -19.25
CA GLY A 252 -21.61 4.13 -20.39
C GLY A 252 -21.79 3.16 -21.56
N LYS A 253 -21.24 1.94 -21.47
CA LYS A 253 -21.48 0.85 -22.42
C LYS A 253 -22.63 -0.04 -21.95
N ALA A 254 -23.29 -0.71 -22.88
CA ALA A 254 -24.48 -1.54 -22.62
C ALA A 254 -24.19 -2.76 -21.72
N ASP A 255 -22.95 -3.25 -21.72
CA ASP A 255 -22.49 -4.42 -20.96
C ASP A 255 -22.06 -4.10 -19.52
N TYR A 256 -22.06 -2.82 -19.12
CA TYR A 256 -21.57 -2.40 -17.81
C TYR A 256 -22.28 -3.07 -16.62
N GLN A 257 -23.60 -3.23 -16.68
CA GLN A 257 -24.39 -3.79 -15.57
C GLN A 257 -24.01 -5.24 -15.25
N ALA A 258 -23.66 -6.04 -16.27
CA ALA A 258 -23.21 -7.42 -16.07
C ALA A 258 -21.82 -7.49 -15.40
N SER A 259 -21.06 -6.39 -15.38
CA SER A 259 -19.70 -6.34 -14.84
C SER A 259 -19.61 -5.95 -13.35
N LEU A 260 -20.75 -5.67 -12.69
CA LEU A 260 -20.81 -5.20 -11.29
C LEU A 260 -20.85 -6.33 -10.25
N THR A 261 -20.94 -7.58 -10.68
CA THR A 261 -20.94 -8.74 -9.79
C THR A 261 -19.53 -9.11 -9.37
N PRO A 262 -19.29 -9.46 -8.09
CA PRO A 262 -17.98 -9.93 -7.64
C PRO A 262 -17.46 -11.10 -8.48
N LYS A 263 -16.21 -11.00 -8.93
CA LYS A 263 -15.48 -12.09 -9.57
C LYS A 263 -14.79 -12.92 -8.50
N ILE A 264 -15.07 -14.23 -8.48
CA ILE A 264 -14.52 -15.18 -7.51
C ILE A 264 -13.71 -16.22 -8.27
N GLU A 265 -12.42 -16.32 -7.94
CA GLU A 265 -11.48 -17.29 -8.50
C GLU A 265 -11.00 -18.23 -7.38
N LYS A 266 -11.21 -19.54 -7.58
CA LYS A 266 -10.70 -20.57 -6.66
C LYS A 266 -9.20 -20.77 -6.90
N ARG A 267 -8.41 -20.86 -5.84
CA ARG A 267 -6.98 -21.15 -5.88
C ARG A 267 -6.74 -22.63 -5.62
N THR A 268 -6.02 -23.27 -6.54
CA THR A 268 -5.45 -24.60 -6.29
C THR A 268 -4.16 -24.42 -5.52
N MET A 269 -4.11 -24.82 -4.25
CA MET A 269 -2.84 -24.90 -3.53
C MET A 269 -1.97 -25.96 -4.23
N MET A 270 -0.92 -25.54 -4.93
CA MET A 270 0.20 -26.44 -5.21
C MET A 270 0.83 -26.76 -3.85
N GLN A 271 0.37 -27.85 -3.21
CA GLN A 271 1.10 -28.44 -2.10
C GLN A 271 2.51 -28.75 -2.60
N GLN A 272 3.49 -27.92 -2.21
CA GLN A 272 4.88 -28.36 -2.24
C GLN A 272 5.02 -29.44 -1.18
N ALA A 273 4.71 -30.68 -1.56
CA ALA A 273 5.16 -31.86 -0.85
C ALA A 273 6.69 -31.90 -0.96
N LYS A 274 7.39 -31.16 -0.10
CA LYS A 274 8.79 -31.42 0.17
C LYS A 274 8.86 -32.72 0.95
N SER A 275 9.14 -33.77 0.18
CA SER A 275 9.55 -35.10 0.60
C SER A 275 10.42 -35.04 1.86
N ALA A 276 9.82 -35.33 3.01
CA ALA A 276 10.55 -35.86 4.15
C ALA A 276 10.94 -37.29 3.75
N LYS A 277 12.12 -37.43 3.16
CA LYS A 277 12.71 -38.73 2.88
C LYS A 277 12.97 -39.39 4.24
N ALA A 278 12.13 -40.37 4.57
CA ALA A 278 12.35 -41.28 5.68
C ALA A 278 13.75 -41.88 5.56
N GLN A 279 14.57 -41.68 6.59
CA GLN A 279 15.71 -42.55 6.88
C GLN A 279 15.28 -43.46 8.03
N ASP A 280 15.14 -44.73 7.71
CA ASP A 280 14.96 -45.85 8.62
C ASP A 280 16.24 -46.07 9.46
N PRO A 281 16.15 -46.62 10.69
CA PRO A 281 17.25 -46.73 11.63
C PRO A 281 18.02 -48.04 11.42
N SER A 282 19.35 -47.99 11.44
CA SER A 282 20.16 -49.20 11.64
C SER A 282 21.44 -48.91 12.40
N ASP A 283 21.65 -49.74 13.42
CA ASP A 283 22.71 -49.76 14.42
C ASP A 283 24.15 -49.71 13.88
N SER A 284 25.03 -49.03 14.63
CA SER A 284 26.27 -49.65 15.16
C SER A 284 27.05 -48.67 16.06
N LYS A 285 27.20 -49.07 17.32
CA LYS A 285 28.22 -48.64 18.31
C LYS A 285 29.44 -49.59 18.21
N PRO A 286 30.54 -49.45 18.96
CA PRO A 286 31.05 -48.29 19.72
C PRO A 286 32.59 -48.06 19.55
N SER A 287 33.13 -46.92 20.01
CA SER A 287 34.51 -46.87 20.50
C SER A 287 34.74 -45.70 21.47
N SER A 288 35.50 -46.00 22.52
CA SER A 288 35.74 -45.25 23.75
C SER A 288 36.85 -44.18 23.64
N LYS A 289 36.76 -43.13 24.46
CA LYS A 289 37.78 -42.76 25.50
C LYS A 289 37.43 -41.44 26.22
N ARG A 290 37.11 -41.55 27.52
CA ARG A 290 37.73 -40.89 28.72
C ARG A 290 38.46 -39.55 28.47
N ILE A 291 38.23 -38.42 29.16
CA ILE A 291 38.31 -38.04 30.61
C ILE A 291 37.71 -36.61 30.72
N GLY A 292 36.89 -36.24 31.71
CA GLY A 292 37.37 -35.64 32.95
C GLY A 292 36.32 -34.72 33.61
N GLN A 293 36.40 -34.64 34.94
CA GLN A 293 35.45 -34.13 35.92
C GLN A 293 35.29 -32.59 35.96
N THR A 294 34.16 -32.11 36.51
CA THR A 294 34.00 -31.12 37.63
C THR A 294 32.62 -30.42 37.52
N GLN A 295 31.69 -30.66 38.45
CA GLN A 295 31.35 -29.87 39.66
C GLN A 295 30.70 -28.49 39.39
N GLY A 296 29.48 -28.28 39.91
CA GLY A 296 28.89 -26.95 40.14
C GLY A 296 27.40 -26.79 39.77
N SER A 297 26.52 -26.83 40.76
CA SER A 297 25.15 -26.22 40.71
C SER A 297 25.19 -24.80 41.33
N PRO A 298 24.06 -24.09 41.54
CA PRO A 298 23.27 -23.30 40.59
C PRO A 298 23.21 -21.81 41.02
N VAL A 299 22.99 -20.84 40.10
CA VAL A 299 22.73 -19.44 40.51
C VAL A 299 21.74 -18.71 39.58
N HIS A 300 20.68 -18.18 40.20
CA HIS A 300 19.78 -17.12 39.74
C HIS A 300 20.54 -15.78 39.57
N GLU A 301 20.31 -15.01 38.50
CA GLU A 301 20.23 -13.52 38.53
C GLU A 301 19.80 -12.94 37.16
N LYS A 302 18.63 -12.28 37.09
CA LYS A 302 18.35 -10.82 37.15
C LYS A 302 18.54 -10.03 35.85
N MET A 303 17.40 -9.49 35.40
CA MET A 303 17.26 -8.31 34.56
C MET A 303 17.94 -7.08 35.21
N SER A 304 18.79 -6.35 34.49
CA SER A 304 18.92 -4.90 34.73
C SER A 304 19.50 -4.08 33.56
N ASP A 305 19.04 -2.83 33.50
CA ASP A 305 19.74 -1.60 33.09
C ASP A 305 19.90 -1.14 31.64
N LYS A 306 19.56 -1.91 30.60
CA LYS A 306 19.58 -1.34 29.23
C LYS A 306 18.35 -0.52 28.82
N THR A 307 17.23 -0.66 29.53
CA THR A 307 15.95 -0.06 29.09
C THR A 307 15.69 1.33 29.69
N LYS A 308 16.31 1.68 30.83
CA LYS A 308 16.05 2.96 31.51
C LYS A 308 16.79 4.15 30.87
N LYS A 309 17.94 3.92 30.23
CA LYS A 309 18.73 4.97 29.56
C LYS A 309 18.07 5.45 28.25
N SER A 310 17.49 4.52 27.49
CA SER A 310 16.84 4.82 26.20
C SER A 310 15.58 5.69 26.32
N VAL A 311 14.83 5.60 27.42
CA VAL A 311 13.62 6.42 27.60
C VAL A 311 13.94 7.86 28.00
N GLN A 312 15.02 8.07 28.76
CA GLN A 312 15.45 9.43 29.14
C GLN A 312 16.06 10.20 27.97
N ASP A 313 16.81 9.53 27.10
CA ASP A 313 17.42 10.15 25.92
C ASP A 313 16.37 10.58 24.89
N VAL A 314 15.28 9.81 24.73
CA VAL A 314 14.15 10.17 23.86
C VAL A 314 13.36 11.36 24.42
N LYS A 315 13.18 11.43 25.75
CA LYS A 315 12.52 12.59 26.39
C LYS A 315 13.32 13.89 26.28
N ALA A 316 14.65 13.79 26.30
CA ALA A 316 15.53 14.96 26.12
C ALA A 316 15.49 15.49 24.67
N ALA A 317 15.49 14.59 23.68
CA ALA A 317 15.41 14.95 22.27
C ALA A 317 14.08 15.64 21.89
N LEU A 318 12.98 15.25 22.54
CA LEU A 318 11.65 15.83 22.29
C LEU A 318 11.48 17.23 22.90
N ARG A 319 12.18 17.55 24.00
CA ARG A 319 12.18 18.90 24.59
C ARG A 319 13.01 19.90 23.78
N GLN A 320 14.10 19.45 23.15
CA GLN A 320 14.95 20.29 22.32
C GLN A 320 14.29 20.75 21.00
N MET A 321 13.19 20.10 20.60
CA MET A 321 12.38 20.46 19.43
C MET A 321 11.20 21.40 19.74
N GLY A 322 11.10 21.94 20.97
CA GLY A 322 10.12 22.97 21.32
C GLY A 322 8.65 22.51 21.26
N LEU A 323 8.40 21.21 21.42
CA LEU A 323 7.05 20.62 21.32
C LEU A 323 6.32 20.44 22.66
N PHE A 324 6.93 20.87 23.76
CA PHE A 324 6.34 20.82 25.10
C PHE A 324 6.78 22.05 25.91
N ASP A 325 5.87 23.02 26.05
CA ASP A 325 5.93 23.97 27.17
C ASP A 325 5.08 23.37 28.30
N ASP A 326 5.73 23.04 29.42
CA ASP A 326 5.04 22.59 30.64
C ASP A 326 4.51 23.84 31.38
N LYS A 327 3.21 24.11 31.18
CA LYS A 327 2.35 25.15 31.80
C LYS A 327 2.60 26.61 31.43
#